data_AF-A0A8T4QEN2-F1
#
_entry.id   AF-A0A8T4QEN2-F1
#
_cell.length_a   1.000
_cell.length_b   1.000
_cell.length_c   1.000
_cell.angle_alpha   90.00
_cell.angle_beta   90.00
_cell.angle_gamma   90.00
#
_symmetry.space_group_name_H-M   'P 1'
#
loop_
_entity.id
_entity.type
_entity.pdbx_description
1 polymer ?
#
loop_
_entity_poly.entity_id
_entity_poly.type
_entity_poly.pdbx_seq_one_letter_code
_entity_poly.pdbx_strand_id
1 'polypeptide(L)'
;MENKKLGFVILSISILATILAFGFMGVLGRQTTALQCYPTSECQRVGSLIGLSHVAVGLISFIGALGIYLLFFSTSEEAILKRLEEEKNIKIEQNKFDIVLKAMDDNEKKVLKAIKEQEQKSAKY
;
A
#
# COMPACT_ATOMS: atom_id res chain seq x y z
N MET A 1 2.40 -8.88 5.41
CA MET A 1 2.20 -9.95 4.38
C MET A 1 0.74 -10.20 3.95
N GLU A 2 -0.25 -10.19 4.84
CA GLU A 2 -1.67 -10.47 4.47
C GLU A 2 -2.30 -9.39 3.58
N ASN A 3 -1.99 -8.12 3.83
CA ASN A 3 -2.53 -6.99 3.06
C ASN A 3 -2.11 -7.01 1.58
N LYS A 4 -0.94 -7.60 1.26
CA LYS A 4 -0.48 -7.78 -0.12
C LYS A 4 -1.31 -8.82 -0.89
N LYS A 5 -1.73 -9.89 -0.21
CA LYS A 5 -2.63 -10.90 -0.79
C LYS A 5 -4.01 -10.30 -1.04
N LEU A 6 -4.53 -9.54 -0.08
CA LEU A 6 -5.81 -8.84 -0.20
C LEU A 6 -5.80 -7.84 -1.37
N GLY A 7 -4.75 -7.03 -1.48
CA GLY A 7 -4.58 -6.09 -2.60
C GLY A 7 -4.55 -6.80 -3.96
N PHE A 8 -3.89 -7.94 -4.08
CA PHE A 8 -3.84 -8.71 -5.32
C PHE A 8 -5.21 -9.30 -5.71
N VAL A 9 -6.00 -9.76 -4.74
CA VAL A 9 -7.37 -10.24 -4.98
C VAL A 9 -8.29 -9.09 -5.41
N ILE A 10 -8.24 -7.95 -4.73
CA ILE A 10 -9.05 -6.77 -5.10
C ILE A 10 -8.69 -6.28 -6.50
N LEU A 11 -7.38 -6.24 -6.82
CA LEU A 11 -6.89 -5.83 -8.12
C LEU A 11 -7.35 -6.77 -9.24
N SER A 12 -7.24 -8.09 -9.05
CA SER A 12 -7.61 -9.07 -10.07
C SER A 12 -9.12 -9.04 -10.37
N ILE A 13 -9.96 -8.92 -9.35
CA ILE A 13 -11.41 -8.76 -9.50
C ILE A 13 -11.74 -7.45 -10.22
N SER A 14 -11.05 -6.35 -9.88
CA SER A 14 -11.28 -5.05 -10.51
C SER A 14 -10.91 -5.06 -12.00
N ILE A 15 -9.83 -5.75 -12.37
CA ILE A 15 -9.41 -5.92 -13.77
C ILE A 15 -10.46 -6.71 -14.54
N LEU A 16 -10.93 -7.83 -13.99
CA LEU A 16 -11.99 -8.64 -14.61
C LEU A 16 -13.29 -7.84 -14.77
N ALA A 17 -13.70 -7.10 -13.75
CA ALA A 17 -14.89 -6.24 -13.80
C ALA A 17 -14.75 -5.13 -14.86
N THR A 18 -13.55 -4.56 -15.01
CA THR A 18 -13.28 -3.54 -16.04
C THR A 18 -13.41 -4.12 -17.45
N ILE A 19 -12.86 -5.31 -17.70
CA ILE A 19 -12.96 -5.99 -19.00
C ILE A 19 -14.42 -6.25 -19.36
N LEU A 20 -15.22 -6.74 -18.41
CA LEU A 20 -16.65 -6.99 -18.61
C LEU A 20 -17.42 -5.69 -18.88
N ALA A 21 -17.16 -4.64 -18.10
CA ALA A 21 -17.79 -3.34 -18.27
C ALA A 21 -17.49 -2.73 -19.65
N PHE A 22 -16.25 -2.87 -20.14
CA PHE A 22 -15.84 -2.37 -21.45
C PHE A 22 -16.54 -3.14 -22.58
N GLY A 23 -16.66 -4.46 -22.45
CA GLY A 23 -17.43 -5.29 -23.39
C GLY A 23 -18.91 -4.89 -23.46
N PHE A 24 -19.53 -4.65 -22.30
CA PHE A 24 -20.92 -4.22 -22.22
C PHE A 24 -21.14 -2.84 -22.86
N MET A 25 -20.27 -1.87 -22.54
CA MET A 25 -20.31 -0.54 -23.17
C MET A 25 -20.17 -0.60 -24.70
N GLY A 26 -19.34 -1.49 -25.23
CA GLY A 26 -19.22 -1.70 -26.67
C GLY A 26 -20.50 -2.20 -27.33
N VAL A 27 -21.26 -3.07 -26.65
CA VAL A 27 -22.57 -3.56 -27.13
C VAL A 27 -23.61 -2.44 -27.10
N LEU A 28 -23.71 -1.69 -26.00
CA LEU A 28 -24.67 -0.60 -25.85
C LEU A 28 -24.39 0.54 -26.83
N GLY A 29 -23.10 0.82 -27.09
CA GLY A 29 -22.70 1.80 -28.11
C GLY A 29 -23.23 1.44 -29.50
N ARG A 30 -23.11 0.17 -29.90
CA ARG A 30 -23.65 -0.31 -31.19
C ARG A 30 -25.17 -0.20 -31.27
N GLN A 31 -25.88 -0.52 -30.19
CA GLN A 31 -27.33 -0.36 -30.12
C GLN A 31 -27.75 1.10 -30.25
N THR A 32 -27.04 2.01 -29.59
CA THR A 32 -27.31 3.46 -29.66
C THR A 32 -27.20 3.98 -31.09
N THR A 33 -26.17 3.57 -31.83
CA THR A 33 -25.98 3.94 -33.24
C THR A 33 -27.06 3.33 -34.15
N ALA A 34 -27.53 2.12 -33.85
CA ALA A 34 -28.57 1.44 -34.62
C ALA A 34 -29.96 2.07 -34.45
N LEU A 35 -30.27 2.62 -33.27
CA LEU A 35 -31.56 3.27 -32.99
C LEU A 35 -31.63 4.75 -33.46
N GLN A 36 -30.55 5.30 -34.02
CA GLN A 36 -30.46 6.68 -34.54
C GLN A 36 -30.95 7.78 -33.58
N CYS A 37 -30.93 7.55 -32.26
CA CYS A 37 -31.41 8.50 -31.24
C CYS A 37 -32.82 9.08 -31.51
N TYR A 38 -33.68 8.37 -32.23
CA TYR A 38 -35.10 8.73 -32.25
C TYR A 38 -35.65 8.46 -30.84
N PRO A 39 -36.38 9.39 -30.20
CA PRO A 39 -36.86 9.24 -28.82
C PRO A 39 -37.98 8.21 -28.73
N THR A 40 -37.62 6.94 -28.91
CA THR A 40 -38.44 5.78 -28.62
C THR A 40 -38.17 5.33 -27.19
N SER A 41 -39.13 4.61 -26.59
CA SER A 41 -38.98 4.05 -25.24
C SER A 41 -37.71 3.20 -25.08
N GLU A 42 -37.33 2.48 -26.13
CA GLU A 42 -36.12 1.66 -26.18
C GLU A 42 -34.84 2.51 -26.15
N CYS A 43 -34.81 3.65 -26.85
CA CYS A 43 -33.66 4.54 -26.85
C CYS A 43 -33.45 5.21 -25.47
N GLN A 44 -34.54 5.62 -24.80
CA GLN A 44 -34.43 6.17 -23.44
C GLN A 44 -33.91 5.13 -22.44
N ARG A 45 -34.32 3.87 -22.59
CA ARG A 45 -33.83 2.77 -21.75
C ARG A 45 -32.33 2.52 -21.95
N VAL A 46 -31.86 2.46 -23.20
CA VAL A 46 -30.42 2.31 -23.52
C VAL A 46 -29.63 3.52 -23.03
N GLY A 47 -30.13 4.74 -23.22
CA GLY A 47 -29.51 5.96 -22.71
C GLY A 47 -29.36 5.98 -21.19
N SER A 48 -30.40 5.55 -20.46
CA SER A 48 -30.33 5.42 -19.00
C SER A 48 -29.31 4.36 -18.56
N LEU A 49 -29.22 3.23 -19.28
CA LEU A 49 -28.23 2.18 -19.00
C LEU A 49 -26.80 2.65 -19.26
N ILE A 50 -26.58 3.47 -20.30
CA ILE A 50 -25.26 4.07 -20.58
C ILE A 50 -24.88 5.05 -19.47
N GLY A 51 -25.81 5.91 -19.04
CA GLY A 51 -25.59 6.81 -17.90
C GLY A 51 -25.19 6.06 -16.62
N LEU A 52 -25.88 4.96 -16.32
CA LEU A 52 -25.58 4.12 -15.17
C LEU A 52 -24.24 3.37 -15.33
N SER A 53 -23.88 3.00 -16.56
CA SER A 53 -22.59 2.35 -16.88
C SER A 53 -21.40 3.27 -16.59
N HIS A 54 -21.51 4.57 -16.88
CA HIS A 54 -20.45 5.53 -16.56
C HIS A 54 -20.20 5.65 -15.05
N VAL A 55 -21.27 5.66 -14.24
CA VAL A 55 -21.16 5.66 -12.78
C VAL A 55 -20.50 4.36 -12.28
N ALA A 56 -20.89 3.22 -12.84
CA ALA A 56 -20.31 1.92 -12.51
C ALA A 56 -18.80 1.86 -12.82
N VAL A 57 -18.37 2.40 -13.97
CA VAL A 57 -16.94 2.48 -14.33
C VAL A 57 -16.18 3.36 -13.34
N GLY A 58 -16.75 4.48 -12.90
CA GLY A 58 -16.14 5.32 -11.86
C GLY A 58 -15.92 4.56 -10.55
N LEU A 59 -16.91 3.77 -10.13
CA LEU A 59 -16.85 2.99 -8.89
C LEU A 59 -15.84 1.82 -9.01
N ILE A 60 -15.80 1.13 -10.15
CA ILE A 60 -14.80 0.08 -10.43
C ILE A 60 -13.39 0.67 -10.43
N SER A 61 -13.20 1.85 -11.04
CA SER A 61 -11.91 2.54 -11.06
C SER A 61 -11.45 2.93 -9.64
N PHE A 62 -12.35 3.43 -8.81
CA PHE A 62 -12.06 3.74 -7.41
C PHE A 62 -11.63 2.52 -6.60
N ILE A 63 -12.34 1.39 -6.73
CA ILE A 63 -11.97 0.13 -6.07
C ILE A 63 -10.61 -0.39 -6.60
N GLY A 64 -10.37 -0.29 -7.90
CA GLY A 64 -9.09 -0.65 -8.50
C GLY A 64 -7.94 0.19 -7.95
N ALA A 65 -8.14 1.50 -7.82
CA ALA A 65 -7.17 2.42 -7.22
C ALA A 65 -6.87 2.06 -5.75
N LEU A 66 -7.88 1.67 -4.97
CA LEU A 66 -7.68 1.16 -3.61
C LEU A 66 -6.87 -0.15 -3.60
N GLY A 67 -7.13 -1.06 -4.54
CA GLY A 67 -6.33 -2.28 -4.71
C GLY A 67 -4.85 -1.99 -4.98
N ILE A 68 -4.56 -1.02 -5.86
CA ILE A 68 -3.20 -0.54 -6.13
C ILE A 68 -2.59 0.10 -4.88
N TYR A 69 -3.34 0.97 -4.21
CA TYR A 69 -2.90 1.65 -3.00
C TYR A 69 -2.46 0.64 -1.92
N LEU A 70 -3.25 -0.39 -1.67
CA LEU A 70 -2.91 -1.42 -0.69
C LEU A 70 -1.65 -2.21 -1.06
N LEU A 71 -1.39 -2.44 -2.36
CA LEU A 71 -0.18 -3.14 -2.82
C LEU A 71 1.10 -2.31 -2.60
N PHE A 72 1.07 -1.02 -2.96
CA PHE A 72 2.24 -0.15 -2.85
C PHE A 72 2.46 0.37 -1.42
N PHE A 73 1.39 0.80 -0.74
CA PHE A 73 1.49 1.46 0.55
C PHE A 73 1.78 0.50 1.71
N SER A 74 1.29 -0.75 1.64
CA SER A 74 1.61 -1.77 2.67
C SER A 74 3.11 -2.11 2.72
N THR A 75 3.84 -1.92 1.62
CA THR A 75 5.29 -2.13 1.58
C THR A 75 6.05 -0.97 2.22
N SER A 76 5.59 0.27 2.04
CA SER A 76 6.24 1.44 2.62
C SER A 76 6.07 1.52 4.13
N GLU A 77 4.90 1.16 4.67
CA GLU A 77 4.68 1.15 6.11
C GLU A 77 5.54 0.10 6.83
N GLU A 78 5.63 -1.12 6.30
CA GLU A 78 6.50 -2.18 6.86
C GLU A 78 7.98 -1.74 6.88
N ALA A 79 8.45 -1.01 5.86
CA ALA A 79 9.82 -0.51 5.80
C ALA A 79 10.10 0.61 6.81
N ILE A 80 9.14 1.52 7.00
CA ILE A 80 9.28 2.63 7.97
C ILE A 80 9.21 2.09 9.41
N LEU A 81 8.29 1.18 9.70
CA LEU A 81 8.16 0.54 11.02
C LEU A 81 9.45 -0.19 11.40
N LYS A 82 10.04 -0.96 10.49
CA LYS A 82 11.31 -1.65 10.74
C LYS A 82 12.45 -0.69 11.08
N ARG A 83 12.58 0.41 10.33
CA ARG A 83 13.60 1.42 10.62
C ARG A 83 13.38 2.08 11.99
N LEU A 84 12.13 2.39 12.32
CA LEU A 84 11.77 2.96 13.62
C LEU A 84 12.10 2.00 14.78
N GLU A 85 11.85 0.71 14.58
CA GLU A 85 12.09 -0.33 15.58
C GLU A 85 13.59 -0.57 15.80
N GLU A 86 14.39 -0.60 14.73
CA GLU A 86 15.85 -0.64 14.80
C GLU A 86 16.43 0.60 15.51
N GLU A 87 16.00 1.80 15.13
CA GLU A 87 16.45 3.04 15.78
C GLU A 87 16.08 3.07 17.27
N LYS A 88 14.87 2.62 17.62
CA LYS A 88 14.43 2.54 19.01
C LYS A 88 15.28 1.55 19.82
N ASN A 89 15.57 0.37 19.28
CA ASN A 89 16.40 -0.62 19.96
C ASN A 89 17.84 -0.14 20.19
N ILE A 90 18.46 0.49 19.19
CA ILE A 90 19.79 1.10 19.33
C ILE A 90 19.78 2.18 20.43
N LYS A 91 18.74 3.01 20.48
CA LYS A 91 18.61 4.07 21.48
C LYS A 91 18.38 3.53 22.89
N ILE A 92 17.67 2.41 23.03
CA ILE A 92 17.48 1.71 24.31
C ILE A 92 18.81 1.11 24.80
N GLU A 93 19.59 0.47 23.93
CA GLU A 93 20.92 -0.04 24.30
C GLU A 93 21.87 1.07 24.74
N GLN A 94 21.89 2.20 24.01
CA GLN A 94 22.68 3.35 24.39
C GLN A 94 22.27 3.92 25.75
N ASN A 95 20.96 4.07 26.01
CA ASN A 95 20.47 4.52 27.30
C ASN A 95 20.80 3.55 28.45
N LYS A 96 20.68 2.23 28.23
CA LYS A 96 21.08 1.23 29.23
C LYS A 96 22.57 1.33 29.54
N PHE A 97 23.40 1.48 28.51
CA PHE A 97 24.84 1.67 28.67
C PHE A 97 25.18 2.95 29.43
N ASP A 98 24.50 4.06 29.14
CA ASP A 98 24.69 5.33 29.85
C ASP A 98 24.24 5.27 31.31
N ILE A 99 23.15 4.54 31.61
CA ILE A 99 22.70 4.33 32.99
C ILE A 99 23.73 3.49 33.77
N VAL A 100 24.24 2.42 33.16
CA VAL A 100 25.31 1.60 33.77
C VAL A 100 26.55 2.44 34.01
N LEU A 101 26.98 3.24 33.04
CA LEU A 101 28.10 4.17 33.22
C LEU A 101 27.86 5.16 34.36
N LYS A 102 26.64 5.67 34.53
CA LYS A 102 26.32 6.66 35.56
C LYS A 102 26.43 6.11 36.99
N ALA A 103 26.32 4.79 37.16
CA ALA A 103 26.44 4.12 38.45
C ALA A 103 27.89 3.73 38.83
N MET A 104 28.87 3.95 37.94
CA MET A 104 30.26 3.50 38.11
C MET A 104 31.25 4.63 38.43
N ASP A 105 32.38 4.26 39.05
CA ASP A 105 33.52 5.15 39.31
C ASP A 105 34.27 5.50 38.01
N ASP A 106 35.01 6.61 38.01
CA ASP A 106 35.70 7.16 36.84
C ASP A 106 36.77 6.23 36.25
N ASN A 107 37.36 5.36 37.08
CA ASN A 107 38.29 4.32 36.62
C ASN A 107 37.56 3.18 35.90
N GLU A 108 36.42 2.72 36.43
CA GLU A 108 35.63 1.64 35.83
C GLU A 108 34.98 2.08 34.50
N LYS A 109 34.51 3.33 34.43
CA LYS A 109 34.01 3.94 33.18
C LYS A 109 35.05 3.92 32.06
N LYS A 110 36.33 4.19 32.37
CA LYS A 110 37.41 4.18 31.37
C LYS A 110 37.65 2.78 30.80
N VAL A 111 37.63 1.75 31.65
CA VAL A 111 37.83 0.36 31.23
C VAL A 111 36.67 -0.11 30.36
N LEU A 112 35.43 0.13 30.78
CA LEU A 112 34.25 -0.26 30.01
C LEU A 112 34.11 0.46 28.67
N LYS A 113 34.48 1.74 28.59
CA LYS A 113 34.55 2.46 27.31
C LYS A 113 35.61 1.87 26.39
N ALA A 114 36.80 1.55 26.92
CA ALA A 114 37.89 0.95 26.14
C ALA A 114 37.53 -0.45 25.61
N ILE A 115 36.82 -1.27 26.40
CA ILE A 115 36.35 -2.60 25.99
C ILE A 115 35.32 -2.48 24.86
N LYS A 116 34.33 -1.59 25.00
CA LYS A 116 33.31 -1.36 23.96
C LYS A 116 33.91 -0.87 22.64
N GLU A 117 34.92 0.00 22.70
CA GLU A 117 35.67 0.45 21.50
C GLU A 117 36.48 -0.68 20.85
N GLN A 118 37.04 -1.60 21.64
CA GLN A 118 37.73 -2.78 21.10
C GLN A 118 36.78 -3.78 20.45
N GLU A 119 35.65 -4.11 21.08
CA GLU A 119 34.63 -4.98 20.48
C GLU A 119 34.13 -4.44 19.13
N GLN A 120 33.90 -3.12 19.05
CA GLN A 120 33.48 -2.47 17.80
C GLN A 120 34.56 -2.51 16.70
N LYS A 121 35.85 -2.52 17.06
CA LYS A 121 36.95 -2.70 16.09
C LYS A 121 37.11 -4.16 15.67
N SER A 122 36.93 -5.11 16.59
CA SER A 122 37.06 -6.54 16.31
C SER A 122 35.89 -7.09 15.48
N ALA A 123 34.69 -6.53 15.61
CA ALA A 123 33.53 -6.89 14.78
C ALA A 123 33.60 -6.36 13.33
N LYS A 124 34.60 -5.55 13.01
CA LYS A 124 34.77 -4.89 11.70
C LYS A 124 35.82 -5.57 10.80
N TYR A 125 36.49 -6.60 11.31
CA TYR A 125 37.45 -7.47 10.61
C TYR A 125 36.93 -8.91 10.62
#